data_AF-A0A6P2D1R3-F1
#
_entry.id   AF-A0A6P2D1R3-F1
#
_cell.length_a   1.000
_cell.length_b   1.000
_cell.length_c   1.000
_cell.angle_alpha   90.00
_cell.angle_beta   90.00
_cell.angle_gamma   90.00
#
_symmetry.space_group_name_H-M   'P 1'
#
loop_
_entity.id
_entity.type
_entity.pdbx_description
1 polymer ?
#
loop_
_entity_poly.entity_id
_entity_poly.type
_entity_poly.pdbx_seq_one_letter_code
_entity_poly.pdbx_strand_id
1 'polypeptide(L)'
;MALFAEAEANIWTALPSILWVGFAAVALFALRKPLGELLSHLLTRVRAGAPMKFGAFEFGAIRAEQHSVPTPISYSSAIPEGGLEAAEPHEGQPTQEEMELSMARDQHKEATKHLMLVHRLFLSAKQGQIYDALIYVVPTRSGSLAGVTRVDYFFGRYWGNKIFTSADRSRGFPILTSAYGAFLCCARVWMNDGTSALLVRHIDFEMGAYAPVLAAETEPKKP
;
A
#
# COMPACT_ATOMS: atom_id res chain seq x y z
N MET A 1 -19.59 -69.96 16.84
CA MET A 1 -20.23 -69.47 15.60
C MET A 1 -21.04 -68.19 15.82
N ALA A 2 -21.88 -68.07 16.86
CA ALA A 2 -22.67 -66.85 17.11
C ALA A 2 -21.84 -65.55 17.28
N LEU A 3 -20.71 -65.61 17.98
CA LEU A 3 -19.82 -64.44 18.18
C LEU A 3 -19.19 -63.90 16.89
N PHE A 4 -18.98 -64.74 15.88
CA PHE A 4 -18.44 -64.29 14.59
C PHE A 4 -19.51 -63.60 13.74
N ALA A 5 -20.78 -64.02 13.85
CA ALA A 5 -21.89 -63.41 13.12
C ALA A 5 -22.24 -62.00 13.65
N GLU A 6 -22.12 -61.77 14.96
CA GLU A 6 -22.34 -60.44 15.55
C GLU A 6 -21.22 -59.44 15.16
N ALA A 7 -19.97 -59.91 15.07
CA ALA A 7 -18.86 -59.08 14.63
C ALA A 7 -19.00 -58.63 13.16
N GLU A 8 -19.48 -59.51 12.28
CA GLU A 8 -19.70 -59.19 10.87
C GLU A 8 -20.81 -58.15 10.67
N ALA A 9 -21.93 -58.27 11.38
CA ALA A 9 -23.04 -57.31 11.30
C ALA A 9 -22.62 -55.88 11.70
N ASN A 10 -21.70 -55.77 12.67
CA ASN A 10 -21.19 -54.48 13.16
C ASN A 10 -20.22 -53.79 12.18
N ILE A 11 -19.53 -54.54 11.33
CA ILE A 11 -18.61 -53.96 10.34
C ILE A 11 -19.38 -53.29 9.20
N TRP A 12 -20.46 -53.91 8.73
CA TRP A 12 -21.26 -53.37 7.63
C TRP A 12 -22.03 -52.10 8.00
N THR A 13 -22.43 -51.96 9.25
CA THR A 13 -23.07 -50.74 9.75
C THR A 13 -22.06 -49.60 9.96
N ALA A 14 -20.80 -49.91 10.26
CA ALA A 14 -19.73 -48.92 10.41
C ALA A 14 -19.07 -48.50 9.08
N LEU A 15 -19.18 -49.32 8.03
CA LEU A 15 -18.53 -49.09 6.73
C LEU A 15 -18.83 -47.70 6.12
N PRO A 16 -20.10 -47.20 6.11
CA PRO A 16 -20.38 -45.86 5.61
C PRO A 16 -19.65 -44.74 6.38
N SER A 17 -19.54 -44.87 7.71
CA SER A 17 -18.84 -43.89 8.55
C SER A 17 -17.34 -43.87 8.24
N ILE A 18 -16.73 -45.05 8.08
CA ILE A 18 -15.31 -45.18 7.71
C ILE A 18 -15.07 -44.56 6.32
N LEU A 19 -15.94 -44.86 5.35
CA LEU A 19 -15.87 -44.30 4.00
C LEU A 19 -15.99 -42.78 4.01
N TRP A 20 -16.90 -42.21 4.81
CA TRP A 20 -17.04 -40.75 4.94
C TRP A 20 -15.80 -40.09 5.54
N VAL A 21 -15.21 -40.68 6.58
CA VAL A 21 -13.97 -40.16 7.18
C VAL A 21 -12.82 -40.23 6.19
N GLY A 22 -12.68 -41.35 5.47
CA GLY A 22 -11.67 -41.50 4.42
C GLY A 22 -11.85 -40.49 3.29
N PHE A 23 -13.10 -40.32 2.81
CA PHE A 23 -13.43 -39.32 1.80
C PHE A 23 -13.12 -37.90 2.27
N ALA A 24 -13.49 -37.53 3.50
CA ALA A 24 -13.18 -36.22 4.06
C ALA A 24 -11.67 -35.96 4.17
N ALA A 25 -10.89 -36.96 4.59
CA ALA A 25 -9.44 -36.86 4.67
C ALA A 25 -8.80 -36.67 3.28
N VAL A 26 -9.23 -37.44 2.28
CA VAL A 26 -8.77 -37.30 0.89
C VAL A 26 -9.17 -35.94 0.32
N ALA A 27 -10.40 -35.49 0.56
CA ALA A 27 -10.88 -34.18 0.11
C ALA A 27 -10.06 -33.04 0.74
N LEU A 28 -9.80 -33.10 2.06
CA LEU A 28 -9.01 -32.09 2.77
C LEU A 28 -7.55 -32.08 2.28
N PHE A 29 -6.98 -33.25 2.00
CA PHE A 29 -5.64 -33.37 1.44
C PHE A 29 -5.56 -32.82 0.01
N ALA A 30 -6.56 -33.11 -0.84
CA ALA A 30 -6.64 -32.59 -2.20
C ALA A 30 -6.82 -31.06 -2.22
N LEU A 31 -7.61 -30.52 -1.28
CA LEU A 31 -7.90 -29.09 -1.16
C LEU A 31 -6.87 -28.30 -0.34
N ARG A 32 -5.82 -28.93 0.19
CA ARG A 32 -4.83 -28.26 1.06
C ARG A 32 -4.16 -27.05 0.40
N LYS A 33 -3.94 -27.10 -0.91
CA LYS A 33 -3.35 -25.99 -1.68
C LYS A 33 -4.36 -24.84 -1.86
N PRO A 34 -5.57 -25.06 -2.43
CA PRO A 34 -6.61 -24.04 -2.48
C PRO A 34 -6.96 -23.41 -1.12
N LEU A 35 -7.05 -24.22 -0.06
CA LEU A 35 -7.31 -23.74 1.30
C LEU A 35 -6.17 -22.84 1.81
N GLY A 36 -4.92 -23.19 1.53
CA GLY A 36 -3.76 -22.37 1.86
C GLY A 36 -3.78 -21.03 1.13
N GLU A 37 -4.13 -21.02 -0.15
CA GLU A 37 -4.27 -19.81 -0.95
C GLU A 37 -5.41 -18.92 -0.42
N LEU A 38 -6.60 -19.49 -0.21
CA LEU A 38 -7.74 -18.78 0.39
C LEU A 38 -7.40 -18.18 1.74
N LEU A 39 -6.73 -18.96 2.62
CA LEU A 39 -6.32 -18.49 3.93
C LEU A 39 -5.27 -17.38 3.82
N SER A 40 -4.34 -17.48 2.88
CA SER A 40 -3.34 -16.43 2.63
C SER A 40 -3.99 -15.14 2.12
N HIS A 41 -4.97 -15.23 1.21
CA HIS A 41 -5.73 -14.07 0.75
C HIS A 41 -6.55 -13.43 1.87
N LEU A 42 -7.21 -14.24 2.69
CA LEU A 42 -7.94 -13.76 3.88
C LEU A 42 -6.99 -13.08 4.87
N LEU A 43 -5.84 -13.69 5.17
CA LEU A 43 -4.84 -13.11 6.06
C LEU A 43 -4.25 -11.81 5.51
N THR A 44 -3.98 -11.73 4.21
CA THR A 44 -3.54 -10.49 3.56
C THR A 44 -4.61 -9.42 3.66
N ARG A 45 -5.89 -9.77 3.44
CA ARG A 45 -7.03 -8.85 3.59
C ARG A 45 -7.16 -8.33 5.03
N VAL A 46 -7.05 -9.23 6.01
CA VAL A 46 -7.07 -8.90 7.44
C VAL A 46 -5.91 -7.97 7.80
N ARG A 47 -4.70 -8.29 7.34
CA ARG A 47 -3.50 -7.48 7.60
C ARG A 47 -3.55 -6.11 6.94
N ALA A 48 -4.18 -6.01 5.77
CA ALA A 48 -4.40 -4.75 5.07
C ALA A 48 -5.49 -3.88 5.71
N GLY A 49 -6.10 -4.31 6.83
CA GLY A 49 -7.15 -3.55 7.51
C GLY A 49 -8.47 -3.49 6.72
N ALA A 50 -8.66 -4.39 5.76
CA ALA A 50 -9.87 -4.39 4.96
C ALA A 50 -11.06 -4.83 5.82
N PRO A 51 -12.19 -4.10 5.79
CA PRO A 51 -13.38 -4.49 6.51
C PRO A 51 -13.87 -5.86 6.00
N MET A 52 -13.98 -6.84 6.89
CA MET A 52 -14.60 -8.12 6.58
C MET A 52 -16.02 -8.16 7.14
N LYS A 53 -16.99 -8.40 6.26
CA LYS A 53 -18.40 -8.64 6.61
C LYS A 53 -18.63 -10.15 6.77
N PHE A 54 -18.91 -10.59 7.99
CA PHE A 54 -19.39 -11.94 8.28
C PHE A 54 -20.84 -11.85 8.76
N GLY A 55 -21.79 -12.03 7.83
CA GLY A 55 -23.21 -11.83 8.10
C GLY A 55 -23.50 -10.38 8.49
N ALA A 56 -24.07 -10.18 9.69
CA ALA A 56 -24.37 -8.85 10.24
C ALA A 56 -23.18 -8.22 11.01
N PHE A 57 -22.06 -8.93 11.18
CA PHE A 57 -20.92 -8.46 11.96
C PHE A 57 -19.77 -7.99 11.05
N GLU A 58 -19.28 -6.78 11.30
CA GLU A 58 -18.08 -6.21 10.66
C GLU A 58 -16.89 -6.34 11.62
N PHE A 59 -15.93 -7.20 11.31
CA PHE A 59 -14.70 -7.36 12.09
C PHE A 59 -13.53 -6.66 11.38
N GLY A 60 -12.74 -5.90 12.14
CA GLY A 60 -11.39 -5.48 11.72
C GLY A 60 -11.29 -4.20 10.89
N ALA A 61 -12.37 -3.47 10.66
CA ALA A 61 -12.20 -2.05 10.43
C ALA A 61 -11.68 -1.48 11.75
N ILE A 62 -10.40 -1.10 11.80
CA ILE A 62 -10.04 0.02 12.66
C ILE A 62 -10.92 1.15 12.12
N ARG A 63 -12.10 1.30 12.71
CA ARG A 63 -12.86 2.53 12.62
C ARG A 63 -11.95 3.53 13.31
N ALA A 64 -10.99 4.09 12.56
CA ALA A 64 -10.85 5.52 12.61
C ALA A 64 -12.29 5.96 12.34
N GLU A 65 -13.02 6.25 13.42
CA GLU A 65 -14.40 6.69 13.33
C GLU A 65 -14.33 7.88 12.39
N GLN A 66 -14.63 7.66 11.10
CA GLN A 66 -14.78 8.73 10.14
C GLN A 66 -16.01 9.46 10.64
N HIS A 67 -15.75 10.41 11.52
CA HIS A 67 -16.69 11.40 12.00
C HIS A 67 -17.13 12.15 10.76
N SER A 68 -18.13 11.62 10.05
CA SER A 68 -18.48 11.98 8.67
C SER A 68 -17.31 11.84 7.68
N VAL A 69 -17.61 11.46 6.43
CA VAL A 69 -16.68 11.77 5.35
C VAL A 69 -16.60 13.30 5.30
N PRO A 70 -15.43 13.94 5.50
CA PRO A 70 -15.35 15.38 5.43
C PRO A 70 -15.87 15.83 4.06
N THR A 71 -16.81 16.77 4.05
CA THR A 71 -17.33 17.34 2.81
C THR A 71 -16.16 17.93 2.02
N PRO A 72 -16.02 17.60 0.73
CA PRO A 72 -15.01 18.24 -0.11
C PRO A 72 -15.14 19.76 0.01
N ILE A 73 -14.02 20.46 0.18
CA ILE A 73 -14.00 21.93 0.19
C ILE A 73 -14.53 22.37 -1.17
N SER A 74 -15.79 22.82 -1.20
CA SER A 74 -16.40 23.42 -2.38
C SER A 74 -16.25 24.92 -2.23
N TYR A 75 -15.66 25.57 -3.22
CA TYR A 75 -15.58 27.04 -3.28
C TYR A 75 -16.96 27.71 -3.38
N SER A 76 -18.04 26.93 -3.52
CA SER A 76 -19.43 27.38 -3.52
C SER A 76 -19.97 27.49 -2.08
N SER A 77 -19.56 28.55 -1.37
CA SER A 77 -20.31 29.37 -0.38
C SER A 77 -21.38 28.78 0.57
N ALA A 78 -21.39 27.48 0.87
CA ALA A 78 -22.24 26.94 1.93
C ALA A 78 -21.35 26.28 2.99
N ILE A 79 -21.16 26.99 4.10
CA ILE A 79 -20.43 26.53 5.28
C ILE A 79 -21.11 25.25 5.77
N PRO A 80 -20.42 24.09 5.80
CA PRO A 80 -20.96 22.90 6.42
C PRO A 80 -21.07 23.11 7.93
N GLU A 81 -22.16 22.67 8.56
CA GLU A 81 -22.38 22.72 10.02
C GLU A 81 -21.35 21.92 10.87
N GLY A 82 -20.31 21.37 10.24
CA GLY A 82 -19.31 20.50 10.85
C GLY A 82 -17.99 21.20 11.16
N GLY A 83 -17.98 22.15 12.10
CA GLY A 83 -16.80 22.57 12.89
C GLY A 83 -15.55 23.09 12.16
N LEU A 84 -15.56 23.19 10.84
CA LEU A 84 -14.53 23.83 10.04
C LEU A 84 -15.00 25.25 9.75
N GLU A 85 -14.56 26.19 10.58
CA GLU A 85 -14.69 27.62 10.30
C GLU A 85 -13.73 27.95 9.15
N ALA A 86 -14.22 27.84 7.91
CA ALA A 86 -13.53 28.49 6.81
C ALA A 86 -13.54 29.99 7.12
N ALA A 87 -12.37 30.60 7.23
CA ALA A 87 -12.29 32.05 7.30
C ALA A 87 -13.07 32.60 6.11
N GLU A 88 -14.04 33.47 6.39
CA GLU A 88 -14.82 34.14 5.35
C GLU A 88 -13.84 34.70 4.31
N PRO A 89 -14.08 34.48 3.00
CA PRO A 89 -13.19 35.00 1.98
C PRO A 89 -13.07 36.51 2.15
N HIS A 90 -11.96 36.96 2.75
CA HIS A 90 -11.71 38.37 2.94
C HIS A 90 -11.54 38.98 1.55
N GLU A 91 -12.43 39.91 1.16
CA GLU A 91 -12.26 40.77 -0.02
C GLU A 91 -11.11 41.79 0.18
N GLY A 92 -10.07 41.43 0.92
CA GLY A 92 -8.98 42.28 1.38
C GLY A 92 -7.61 41.66 1.19
N GLN A 93 -6.60 42.29 1.79
CA GLN A 93 -5.24 41.77 1.80
C GLN A 93 -5.17 40.45 2.59
N PRO A 94 -4.30 39.50 2.19
CA PRO A 94 -4.11 38.26 2.94
C PRO A 94 -3.79 38.54 4.40
N THR A 95 -4.29 37.69 5.29
CA THR A 95 -3.91 37.72 6.71
C THR A 95 -2.41 37.44 6.86
N GLN A 96 -1.84 37.84 7.99
CA GLN A 96 -0.43 37.58 8.28
C GLN A 96 -0.12 36.06 8.26
N GLU A 97 -1.01 35.25 8.82
CA GLU A 97 -0.87 33.79 8.85
C GLU A 97 -0.90 33.18 7.44
N GLU A 98 -1.81 33.61 6.57
CA GLU A 98 -1.85 33.16 5.17
C GLU A 98 -0.58 33.52 4.42
N MET A 99 -0.05 34.73 4.66
CA MET A 99 1.20 35.18 4.08
C MET A 99 2.39 34.31 4.55
N GLU A 100 2.47 34.01 5.85
CA GLU A 100 3.49 33.14 6.43
C GLU A 100 3.43 31.72 5.85
N LEU A 101 2.24 31.12 5.75
CA LEU A 101 2.03 29.81 5.16
C LEU A 101 2.37 29.79 3.66
N SER A 102 2.01 30.83 2.92
CA SER A 102 2.38 30.94 1.50
C SER A 102 3.89 31.06 1.32
N MET A 103 4.56 31.87 2.13
CA MET A 103 6.02 32.00 2.12
C MET A 103 6.71 30.68 2.45
N ALA A 104 6.25 29.96 3.47
CA ALA A 104 6.80 28.66 3.83
C ALA A 104 6.63 27.63 2.70
N ARG A 105 5.46 27.62 2.05
CA ARG A 105 5.19 26.76 0.89
C ARG A 105 6.11 27.07 -0.28
N ASP A 106 6.31 28.35 -0.58
CA ASP A 106 7.15 28.75 -1.71
C ASP A 106 8.62 28.52 -1.42
N GLN A 107 9.09 28.76 -0.19
CA GLN A 107 10.42 28.36 0.26
C GLN A 107 10.65 26.86 0.11
N HIS A 108 9.65 26.03 0.47
CA HIS A 108 9.72 24.58 0.28
C HIS A 108 9.83 24.19 -1.20
N LYS A 109 9.07 24.84 -2.10
CA LYS A 109 9.16 24.60 -3.54
C LYS A 109 10.55 24.96 -4.09
N GLU A 110 11.11 26.10 -3.67
CA GLU A 110 12.44 26.52 -4.10
C GLU A 110 13.53 25.56 -3.58
N ALA A 111 13.44 25.16 -2.31
CA ALA A 111 14.36 24.20 -1.69
C ALA A 111 14.34 22.82 -2.38
N THR A 112 13.17 22.41 -2.87
CA THR A 112 12.98 21.15 -3.60
C THR A 112 13.18 21.28 -5.11
N LYS A 113 13.56 22.47 -5.61
CA LYS A 113 13.72 22.77 -7.04
C LYS A 113 12.47 22.43 -7.86
N HIS A 114 11.30 22.62 -7.26
CA HIS A 114 10.00 22.26 -7.86
C HIS A 114 9.85 20.78 -8.20
N LEU A 115 10.61 19.90 -7.55
CA LEU A 115 10.54 18.45 -7.69
C LEU A 115 9.83 17.84 -6.47
N MET A 116 9.04 16.81 -6.72
CA MET A 116 8.30 16.10 -5.68
C MET A 116 8.64 14.62 -5.73
N LEU A 117 8.73 14.02 -4.55
CA LEU A 117 8.87 12.59 -4.41
C LEU A 117 7.49 11.97 -4.21
N VAL A 118 7.13 11.01 -5.06
CA VAL A 118 5.83 10.35 -5.05
C VAL A 118 6.01 8.84 -5.04
N HIS A 119 4.95 8.12 -4.67
CA HIS A 119 4.95 6.67 -4.64
C HIS A 119 3.65 6.08 -5.19
N ARG A 120 3.75 4.85 -5.69
CA ARG A 120 2.64 3.97 -6.02
C ARG A 120 2.84 2.64 -5.32
N LEU A 121 1.75 2.08 -4.81
CA LEU A 121 1.77 0.78 -4.14
C LEU A 121 1.22 -0.29 -5.08
N PHE A 122 1.79 -1.48 -4.95
CA PHE A 122 1.35 -2.70 -5.60
C PHE A 122 1.33 -3.80 -4.55
N LEU A 123 0.40 -4.75 -4.65
CA LEU A 123 0.44 -5.93 -3.76
C LEU A 123 1.73 -6.72 -4.02
N SER A 124 2.49 -6.99 -2.96
CA SER A 124 3.76 -7.70 -3.11
C SER A 124 3.52 -9.20 -3.27
N ALA A 125 4.24 -9.82 -4.20
CA ALA A 125 4.33 -11.29 -4.30
C ALA A 125 5.36 -11.88 -3.33
N LYS A 126 6.19 -11.06 -2.68
CA LYS A 126 7.26 -11.54 -1.80
C LYS A 126 6.71 -11.93 -0.44
N GLN A 127 7.06 -13.12 0.03
CA GLN A 127 6.65 -13.61 1.34
C GLN A 127 7.06 -12.64 2.46
N GLY A 128 6.10 -12.29 3.31
CA GLY A 128 6.32 -11.38 4.45
C GLY A 128 6.31 -9.89 4.11
N GLN A 129 6.20 -9.52 2.83
CA GLN A 129 6.01 -8.14 2.40
C GLN A 129 4.53 -7.90 2.10
N ILE A 130 4.05 -6.68 2.34
CA ILE A 130 2.64 -6.32 2.08
C ILE A 130 2.53 -5.65 0.72
N TYR A 131 3.37 -4.65 0.46
CA TYR A 131 3.37 -3.91 -0.80
C TYR A 131 4.76 -3.83 -1.42
N ASP A 132 4.78 -3.79 -2.75
CA ASP A 132 5.89 -3.23 -3.53
C ASP A 132 5.60 -1.74 -3.77
N ALA A 133 6.50 -0.87 -3.31
CA ALA A 133 6.42 0.56 -3.48
C ALA A 133 7.32 1.01 -4.63
N LEU A 134 6.71 1.53 -5.70
CA LEU A 134 7.40 2.25 -6.76
C LEU A 134 7.52 3.70 -6.36
N ILE A 135 8.75 4.16 -6.13
CA ILE A 135 9.08 5.50 -5.69
C ILE A 135 9.82 6.20 -6.83
N TYR A 136 9.41 7.42 -7.16
CA TYR A 136 9.98 8.17 -8.29
C TYR A 136 9.79 9.67 -8.11
N VAL A 137 10.54 10.45 -8.89
CA VAL A 137 10.50 11.92 -8.86
C VAL A 137 9.62 12.44 -9.97
N VAL A 138 8.76 13.39 -9.64
CA VAL A 138 7.93 14.13 -10.60
C VAL A 138 8.19 15.63 -10.51
N PRO A 139 8.26 16.35 -11.63
CA PRO A 139 8.30 17.80 -11.61
C PRO A 139 6.89 18.35 -11.33
N THR A 140 6.81 19.44 -10.58
CA THR A 140 5.61 20.28 -10.57
C THR A 140 5.53 21.12 -11.86
N ARG A 141 4.46 21.90 -12.04
CA ARG A 141 4.25 22.73 -13.25
C ARG A 141 5.45 23.61 -13.62
N SER A 142 6.18 24.13 -12.62
CA SER A 142 7.33 25.01 -12.83
C SER A 142 8.68 24.27 -12.79
N GLY A 143 8.68 22.95 -12.55
CA GLY A 143 9.89 22.13 -12.44
C GLY A 143 10.23 21.38 -13.73
N SER A 144 11.43 20.79 -13.76
CA SER A 144 11.87 19.94 -14.88
C SER A 144 12.88 18.89 -14.41
N LEU A 145 12.83 17.70 -15.02
CA LEU A 145 13.81 16.63 -14.80
C LEU A 145 15.03 16.71 -15.73
N ALA A 146 15.06 17.65 -16.70
CA ALA A 146 16.11 17.74 -17.70
C ALA A 146 17.51 17.97 -17.09
N GLY A 147 17.58 18.78 -16.03
CA GLY A 147 18.81 19.04 -15.28
C GLY A 147 19.21 17.96 -14.29
N VAL A 148 18.35 16.96 -14.03
CA VAL A 148 18.63 15.91 -13.04
C VAL A 148 19.55 14.84 -13.65
N THR A 149 20.65 14.54 -12.96
CA THR A 149 21.63 13.53 -13.37
C THR A 149 21.37 12.16 -12.74
N ARG A 150 21.08 12.13 -11.44
CA ARG A 150 20.72 10.93 -10.69
C ARG A 150 19.93 11.25 -9.42
N VAL A 151 19.29 10.24 -8.86
CA VAL A 151 18.60 10.32 -7.57
C VAL A 151 19.11 9.21 -6.65
N ASP A 152 19.51 9.59 -5.45
CA ASP A 152 20.02 8.70 -4.40
C ASP A 152 18.96 8.51 -3.32
N TYR A 153 18.45 7.30 -3.19
CA TYR A 153 17.39 6.90 -2.25
C TYR A 153 17.96 6.29 -0.97
N PHE A 154 17.37 6.64 0.16
CA PHE A 154 17.70 6.10 1.48
C PHE A 154 16.42 5.75 2.26
N PHE A 155 16.34 4.51 2.72
CA PHE A 155 15.16 3.96 3.42
C PHE A 155 15.43 3.58 4.89
N GLY A 156 16.65 3.81 5.39
CA GLY A 156 17.05 3.52 6.76
C GLY A 156 17.47 2.07 7.03
N ARG A 157 17.40 1.68 8.31
CA ARG A 157 18.07 0.48 8.85
C ARG A 157 17.58 -0.84 8.28
N TYR A 158 16.30 -0.94 7.94
CA TYR A 158 15.71 -2.18 7.40
C TYR A 158 16.18 -2.49 5.97
N TRP A 159 16.79 -1.49 5.30
CA TRP A 159 17.47 -1.63 4.02
C TRP A 159 19.00 -1.62 4.16
N GLY A 160 19.50 -1.88 5.37
CA GLY A 160 20.93 -1.96 5.65
C GLY A 160 21.65 -0.61 5.64
N ASN A 161 20.94 0.50 5.83
CA ASN A 161 21.50 1.87 5.78
C ASN A 161 22.30 2.15 4.49
N LYS A 162 21.82 1.63 3.36
CA LYS A 162 22.46 1.81 2.05
C LYS A 162 21.79 2.92 1.25
N ILE A 163 22.56 3.52 0.35
CA ILE A 163 22.07 4.42 -0.69
C ILE A 163 21.81 3.60 -1.95
N PHE A 164 20.65 3.81 -2.55
CA PHE A 164 20.27 3.19 -3.83
C PHE A 164 20.16 4.27 -4.89
N THR A 165 20.95 4.17 -5.94
CA THR A 165 21.02 5.21 -6.98
C THR A 165 20.20 4.82 -8.21
N SER A 166 19.37 5.73 -8.71
CA SER A 166 18.70 5.63 -10.00
C SER A 166 19.17 6.75 -10.93
N ALA A 167 19.53 6.39 -12.17
CA ALA A 167 19.96 7.32 -13.22
C ALA A 167 18.99 7.34 -14.42
N ASP A 168 17.88 6.59 -14.34
CA ASP A 168 16.92 6.47 -15.45
C ASP A 168 15.94 7.65 -15.48
N ARG A 169 16.35 8.72 -16.17
CA ARG A 169 15.54 9.93 -16.34
C ARG A 169 14.21 9.66 -17.05
N SER A 170 14.16 8.70 -17.99
CA SER A 170 12.99 8.47 -18.85
C SER A 170 11.74 8.07 -18.08
N ARG A 171 11.93 7.48 -16.89
CA ARG A 171 10.86 7.00 -16.01
C ARG A 171 10.77 7.78 -14.69
N GLY A 172 11.41 8.95 -14.60
CA GLY A 172 11.42 9.75 -13.38
C GLY A 172 12.32 9.19 -12.27
N PHE A 173 13.43 8.54 -12.63
CA PHE A 173 14.40 7.95 -11.71
C PHE A 173 13.79 6.91 -10.75
N PRO A 174 13.02 5.92 -11.24
CA PRO A 174 12.26 5.05 -10.37
C PRO A 174 13.16 4.14 -9.53
N ILE A 175 12.64 3.75 -8.37
CA ILE A 175 13.10 2.62 -7.56
C ILE A 175 11.90 1.81 -7.08
N LEU A 176 11.98 0.49 -7.17
CA LEU A 176 10.96 -0.44 -6.68
C LEU A 176 11.51 -1.16 -5.46
N THR A 177 10.80 -1.09 -4.33
CA THR A 177 11.17 -1.82 -3.12
C THR A 177 9.96 -2.48 -2.47
N SER A 178 10.16 -3.67 -1.91
CA SER A 178 9.13 -4.37 -1.13
C SER A 178 9.19 -3.95 0.33
N ALA A 179 8.04 -3.75 0.97
CA ALA A 179 7.96 -3.35 2.36
C ALA A 179 6.75 -4.00 3.08
N TYR A 180 6.93 -4.30 4.37
CA TYR A 180 5.91 -4.89 5.23
C TYR A 180 5.13 -3.83 6.04
N GLY A 181 5.56 -2.58 6.02
CA GLY A 181 4.92 -1.47 6.72
C GLY A 181 5.34 -0.12 6.13
N ALA A 182 4.64 0.93 6.53
CA ALA A 182 4.95 2.31 6.13
C ALA A 182 6.37 2.72 6.57
N PHE A 183 7.01 3.59 5.80
CA PHE A 183 8.38 4.03 6.07
C PHE A 183 8.66 5.41 5.50
N LEU A 184 9.72 6.05 6.00
CA LEU A 184 10.21 7.31 5.49
C LEU A 184 11.24 7.07 4.38
N CYS A 185 11.02 7.67 3.21
CA CYS A 185 11.98 7.69 2.12
C CYS A 185 12.60 9.09 2.02
N CYS A 186 13.94 9.14 2.10
CA CYS A 186 14.72 10.34 1.80
C CYS A 186 15.39 10.15 0.45
N ALA A 187 15.28 11.13 -0.44
CA ALA A 187 15.90 11.10 -1.75
C ALA A 187 16.74 12.37 -1.98
N ARG A 188 18.01 12.21 -2.34
CA ARG A 188 18.86 13.31 -2.78
C ARG A 188 18.91 13.35 -4.30
N VAL A 189 18.42 14.44 -4.88
CA VAL A 189 18.41 14.67 -6.32
C VAL A 189 19.66 15.46 -6.69
N TRP A 190 20.47 14.93 -7.62
CA TRP A 190 21.68 15.58 -8.09
C TRP A 190 21.44 16.26 -9.44
N MET A 191 21.80 17.53 -9.54
CA MET A 191 21.65 18.35 -10.73
C MET A 191 22.94 18.37 -11.56
N ASN A 192 22.83 18.73 -12.83
CA ASN A 192 23.96 18.84 -13.75
C ASN A 192 24.87 20.05 -13.46
N ASP A 193 24.36 21.06 -12.75
CA ASP A 193 25.11 22.21 -12.25
C ASP A 193 25.91 21.91 -10.96
N GLY A 194 25.85 20.67 -10.47
CA GLY A 194 26.52 20.23 -9.24
C GLY A 194 25.71 20.50 -7.96
N THR A 195 24.58 21.20 -8.04
CA THR A 195 23.70 21.39 -6.89
C THR A 195 22.90 20.13 -6.57
N SER A 196 22.27 20.10 -5.40
CA SER A 196 21.39 19.00 -5.01
C SER A 196 20.17 19.49 -4.24
N ALA A 197 19.08 18.73 -4.31
CA ALA A 197 17.88 18.95 -3.52
C ALA A 197 17.57 17.71 -2.67
N LEU A 198 17.09 17.91 -1.45
CA LEU A 198 16.64 16.84 -0.57
C LEU A 198 15.11 16.75 -0.62
N LEU A 199 14.59 15.60 -1.03
CA LEU A 199 13.18 15.29 -1.02
C LEU A 199 12.90 14.25 0.07
N VAL A 200 11.76 14.38 0.74
CA VAL A 200 11.33 13.45 1.78
C VAL A 200 9.88 13.06 1.52
N ARG A 201 9.58 11.76 1.59
CA ARG A 201 8.21 11.24 1.45
C ARG A 201 7.96 10.16 2.48
N HIS A 202 6.88 10.31 3.24
CA HIS A 202 6.32 9.21 4.01
C HIS A 202 5.56 8.29 3.06
N ILE A 203 6.01 7.04 2.96
CA ILE A 203 5.38 5.99 2.17
C ILE A 203 4.32 5.34 3.05
N ASP A 204 3.12 5.93 3.05
CA ASP A 204 1.94 5.37 3.73
C ASP A 204 1.33 4.22 2.92
N PHE A 205 0.60 3.35 3.62
CA PHE A 205 -0.06 2.16 3.08
C PHE A 205 -1.59 2.28 3.06
N GLU A 206 -2.15 3.44 3.43
CA GLU A 206 -3.59 3.66 3.60
C GLU A 206 -4.34 3.46 2.28
N MET A 207 -3.75 3.89 1.17
CA MET A 207 -4.32 3.70 -0.17
C MET A 207 -4.05 2.31 -0.76
N GLY A 208 -3.42 1.42 0.00
CA GLY A 208 -3.00 0.10 -0.47
C GLY A 208 -4.16 -0.86 -0.76
N ALA A 209 -5.35 -0.62 -0.19
CA ALA A 209 -6.55 -1.42 -0.46
C ALA A 209 -6.97 -1.44 -1.95
N TYR A 210 -6.54 -0.44 -2.72
CA TYR A 210 -6.81 -0.33 -4.17
C TYR A 210 -5.58 -0.60 -5.03
N ALA A 211 -4.49 -1.10 -4.43
CA ALA A 211 -3.24 -1.35 -5.13
C ALA A 211 -3.40 -2.53 -6.13
N PRO A 212 -3.00 -2.35 -7.40
CA PRO A 212 -2.98 -3.46 -8.34
C PRO A 212 -1.89 -4.47 -7.98
N VAL A 213 -2.06 -5.72 -8.40
CA VAL A 213 -0.99 -6.71 -8.37
C VAL A 213 -0.05 -6.42 -9.53
N LEU A 214 1.27 -6.33 -9.28
CA LEU A 214 2.23 -6.33 -10.38
C LEU A 214 2.13 -7.69 -11.09
N ALA A 215 1.70 -7.67 -12.34
CA ALA A 215 1.83 -8.85 -13.18
C ALA A 215 3.31 -9.24 -13.17
N ALA A 216 3.62 -10.45 -12.71
CA ALA A 216 4.97 -10.96 -12.83
C ALA A 216 5.36 -10.85 -14.30
N GLU A 217 6.43 -10.11 -14.61
CA GLU A 217 7.04 -10.20 -15.93
C GLU A 217 7.33 -11.69 -16.13
N THR A 218 6.58 -12.31 -17.04
CA THR A 218 6.85 -13.68 -17.42
C THR A 218 8.20 -13.61 -18.08
N GLU A 219 9.24 -14.05 -17.36
CA GLU A 219 10.57 -14.17 -17.94
C GLU A 219 10.39 -14.88 -19.30
N PRO A 220 10.87 -14.30 -20.40
CA PRO A 220 10.75 -14.95 -21.69
C PRO A 220 11.40 -16.31 -21.54
N LYS A 221 10.61 -17.38 -21.77
CA LYS A 221 11.11 -18.75 -21.79
C LYS A 221 12.35 -18.73 -22.66
N LYS A 222 13.52 -18.94 -22.04
CA LYS A 222 14.77 -19.12 -22.76
C LYS A 222 14.52 -20.23 -23.79
N PRO A 223 14.76 -19.99 -25.08
CA PRO A 223 14.51 -20.98 -26.12
C PRO A 223 15.31 -22.26 -25.87
#